data_AF-A0A7C3WC07-F1
#
_entry.id   AF-A0A7C3WC07-F1
#
_cell.length_a   1.000
_cell.length_b   1.000
_cell.length_c   1.000
_cell.angle_alpha   90.00
_cell.angle_beta   90.00
_cell.angle_gamma   90.00
#
_symmetry.space_group_name_H-M   'P 1'
#
loop_
_entity.id
_entity.type
_entity.pdbx_description
1 polymer ?
#
loop_
_entity_poly.entity_id
_entity_poly.type
_entity_poly.pdbx_seq_one_letter_code
_entity_poly.pdbx_strand_id
1 'polypeptide(L)'
;MPTPMVEMAQAIRAGSRFLVASHVSPDGDAVGAMAAVGHLLAALGKAFTLYNVSGLPRNLDWMNLPGPIETEMPAGHFDWIIALDCGDQRRGGRELEQAMASTP
;
A
#
# COMPACT_ATOMS: atom_id res chain seq x y z
N MET A 1 -5.18 4.91 -26.67
CA MET A 1 -5.47 4.30 -25.35
C MET A 1 -4.83 5.20 -24.29
N PRO A 2 -5.44 5.41 -23.12
CA PRO A 2 -4.79 6.11 -22.03
C PRO A 2 -3.49 5.39 -21.64
N THR A 3 -2.52 6.13 -21.09
CA THR A 3 -1.29 5.51 -20.58
C THR A 3 -1.57 4.85 -19.24
N PRO A 4 -0.76 3.87 -18.81
CA PRO A 4 -0.94 3.24 -17.50
C PRO A 4 -1.00 4.25 -16.35
N MET A 5 -0.20 5.32 -16.41
CA MET A 5 -0.23 6.40 -15.42
C MET A 5 -1.60 7.11 -15.35
N VAL A 6 -2.24 7.33 -16.50
CA VAL A 6 -3.57 7.96 -16.55
C VAL A 6 -4.62 7.01 -16.00
N GLU A 7 -4.55 5.73 -16.34
CA GLU A 7 -5.46 4.69 -15.82
C GLU A 7 -5.35 4.57 -14.29
N MET A 8 -4.13 4.51 -13.76
CA MET A 8 -3.89 4.49 -12.30
C MET A 8 -4.42 5.75 -11.61
N ALA A 9 -4.19 6.94 -12.17
CA ALA A 9 -4.70 8.19 -11.61
C ALA A 9 -6.24 8.22 -11.61
N GLN A 10 -6.89 7.66 -12.63
CA GLN A 10 -8.34 7.53 -12.69
C GLN A 10 -8.85 6.53 -11.64
N ALA A 11 -8.21 5.37 -11.49
CA ALA A 11 -8.54 4.38 -10.47
C ALA A 11 -8.43 4.96 -9.05
N ILE A 12 -7.36 5.69 -8.74
CA ILE A 12 -7.18 6.35 -7.44
C ILE A 12 -8.23 7.44 -7.20
N ARG A 13 -8.61 8.21 -8.23
CA ARG A 13 -9.65 9.24 -8.09
C ARG A 13 -11.03 8.62 -7.83
N ALA A 14 -11.35 7.51 -8.50
CA ALA A 14 -12.63 6.83 -8.39
C ALA A 14 -12.77 5.99 -7.11
N GLY A 15 -11.71 5.31 -6.67
CA GLY A 15 -11.69 4.51 -5.45
C GLY A 15 -11.80 5.36 -4.18
N SER A 16 -12.29 4.76 -3.10
CA SER A 16 -12.51 5.41 -1.82
C SER A 16 -11.72 4.78 -0.68
N ARG A 17 -11.48 3.46 -0.74
CA ARG A 17 -10.77 2.70 0.30
C ARG A 17 -9.62 1.87 -0.28
N PHE A 18 -8.42 2.11 0.21
CA PHE A 18 -7.18 1.55 -0.36
C PHE A 18 -6.38 0.74 0.66
N LEU A 19 -5.75 -0.34 0.21
CA LEU A 19 -4.66 -0.99 0.93
C LEU A 19 -3.35 -0.63 0.24
N VAL A 20 -2.40 -0.06 0.98
CA VAL A 20 -1.07 0.25 0.47
C VAL A 20 -0.09 -0.70 1.13
N ALA A 21 0.62 -1.50 0.33
CA ALA A 21 1.50 -2.53 0.83
C ALA A 21 2.81 -2.60 0.05
N SER A 22 3.82 -3.24 0.62
CA SER A 22 5.10 -3.51 -0.05
C SER A 22 5.60 -4.92 0.23
N HIS A 23 6.81 -5.23 -0.23
CA HIS A 23 7.46 -6.51 0.11
C HIS A 23 7.77 -6.64 1.61
N VAL A 24 7.90 -7.89 2.08
CA VAL A 24 8.34 -8.25 3.43
C VAL A 24 9.74 -7.71 3.72
N SER A 25 10.01 -7.34 4.98
CA SER A 25 11.27 -6.71 5.39
C SER A 25 11.59 -5.49 4.53
N PRO A 26 10.73 -4.44 4.57
CA PRO A 26 10.84 -3.31 3.66
C PRO A 26 12.13 -2.54 3.89
N ASP A 27 12.71 -2.01 2.83
CA ASP A 27 13.84 -1.09 2.90
C ASP A 27 13.37 0.37 2.81
N GLY A 28 14.31 1.29 2.65
CA GLY A 28 14.00 2.72 2.56
C GLY A 28 13.13 3.08 1.35
N ASP A 29 13.23 2.36 0.24
CA ASP A 29 12.43 2.63 -0.96
C ASP A 29 10.99 2.17 -0.74
N ALA A 30 10.81 0.95 -0.23
CA ALA A 30 9.50 0.41 0.10
C ALA A 30 8.73 1.29 1.11
N VAL A 31 9.36 1.65 2.24
CA VAL A 31 8.72 2.50 3.25
C VAL A 31 8.49 3.92 2.71
N GLY A 32 9.44 4.49 1.97
CA GLY A 32 9.33 5.82 1.38
C GLY A 32 8.19 5.91 0.36
N ALA A 33 8.06 4.91 -0.51
CA ALA A 33 6.99 4.82 -1.49
C ALA A 33 5.61 4.67 -0.80
N MET A 34 5.51 3.80 0.21
CA MET A 34 4.30 3.66 1.01
C MET A 34 3.91 4.98 1.69
N ALA A 35 4.87 5.69 2.27
CA ALA A 35 4.64 7.00 2.90
C ALA A 35 4.13 8.02 1.88
N ALA A 36 4.77 8.10 0.71
CA ALA A 36 4.39 9.04 -0.35
C ALA A 36 2.95 8.79 -0.85
N VAL A 37 2.60 7.53 -1.12
CA VAL A 37 1.23 7.17 -1.53
C VAL A 37 0.23 7.41 -0.40
N GLY A 38 0.57 7.08 0.84
CA GLY A 38 -0.28 7.35 1.99
C GLY A 38 -0.57 8.85 2.14
N HIS A 39 0.44 9.72 2.04
CA HIS A 39 0.25 11.18 2.13
C HIS A 39 -0.60 11.70 0.97
N LEU A 40 -0.41 11.17 -0.24
CA LEU A 40 -1.25 11.48 -1.39
C LEU A 40 -2.72 11.11 -1.14
N LEU A 41 -2.99 9.89 -0.66
CA LEU A 41 -4.34 9.43 -0.37
C LEU A 41 -4.99 10.24 0.75
N ALA A 42 -4.23 10.58 1.80
CA ALA A 42 -4.68 11.46 2.88
C ALA A 42 -5.05 12.85 2.35
N ALA A 43 -4.20 13.46 1.51
CA ALA A 43 -4.46 14.77 0.90
C ALA A 43 -5.68 14.76 -0.03
N LEU A 44 -6.00 13.61 -0.64
CA LEU A 44 -7.19 13.40 -1.46
C LEU A 44 -8.44 13.02 -0.64
N GLY A 45 -8.34 12.94 0.70
CA GLY A 45 -9.45 12.58 1.59
C GLY A 45 -9.91 11.12 1.42
N LYS A 46 -9.03 10.22 0.97
CA LYS A 46 -9.33 8.79 0.79
C LYS A 46 -9.10 8.03 2.09
N ALA A 47 -9.87 6.95 2.30
CA ALA A 47 -9.58 5.99 3.35
C ALA A 47 -8.46 5.06 2.89
N PHE A 48 -7.46 4.83 3.74
CA PHE A 48 -6.38 3.92 3.40
C PHE A 48 -5.81 3.23 4.64
N THR A 49 -5.15 2.10 4.42
CA THR A 49 -4.35 1.41 5.43
C THR A 49 -2.97 1.14 4.85
N LEU A 50 -1.93 1.50 5.60
CA LEU A 50 -0.56 1.09 5.30
C LEU A 50 -0.33 -0.28 5.92
N TYR A 51 0.10 -1.25 5.14
CA TYR A 51 0.28 -2.63 5.59
C TYR A 51 1.66 -3.15 5.19
N ASN A 52 2.36 -3.73 6.17
CA ASN A 52 3.52 -4.55 5.91
C ASN A 52 3.65 -5.59 7.02
N VAL A 53 3.66 -6.87 6.68
CA VAL A 53 3.74 -7.97 7.67
C VAL A 53 4.99 -7.91 8.56
N SER A 54 6.07 -7.29 8.08
CA SER A 54 7.30 -7.09 8.86
C SER A 54 7.30 -5.82 9.71
N GLY A 55 6.28 -4.96 9.55
CA GLY A 55 6.17 -3.68 10.23
C GLY A 55 7.19 -2.63 9.74
N LEU A 56 7.28 -1.53 10.49
CA LEU A 56 8.25 -0.45 10.22
C LEU A 56 9.63 -0.82 10.80
N PRO A 57 10.69 -0.86 9.98
CA PRO A 57 12.06 -1.06 10.47
C PRO A 57 12.47 0.06 11.44
N ARG A 58 13.11 -0.29 12.56
CA ARG A 58 13.52 0.70 13.59
C ARG A 58 14.41 1.81 13.06
N ASN A 59 15.26 1.54 12.07
CA ASN A 59 16.13 2.54 11.46
C ASN A 59 15.38 3.55 10.56
N LEU A 60 14.08 3.34 10.34
CA LEU A 60 13.18 4.19 9.56
C LEU A 60 12.04 4.77 10.41
N ASP A 61 12.08 4.60 11.74
CA ASP A 61 11.05 5.08 12.67
C ASP A 61 10.92 6.62 12.71
N TRP A 62 11.96 7.32 12.25
CA TRP A 62 11.99 8.77 12.07
C TRP A 62 11.14 9.27 10.88
N MET A 63 10.69 8.37 10.00
CA MET A 63 9.94 8.77 8.81
C MET A 63 8.53 9.24 9.19
N ASN A 64 8.15 10.42 8.67
CA ASN A 64 6.82 10.95 8.88
C ASN A 64 5.79 10.19 8.04
N LEU A 65 5.05 9.28 8.67
CA LEU A 65 3.98 8.51 8.03
C LEU A 65 2.62 9.17 8.29
N PRO A 66 1.68 9.10 7.34
CA PRO A 66 0.32 9.62 7.49
C PRO A 66 -0.58 8.73 8.37
N GLY A 67 -0.05 7.61 8.86
CA GLY A 67 -0.71 6.62 9.72
C GLY A 67 0.25 5.49 10.11
N PRO A 68 -0.12 4.62 11.05
CA PRO A 68 0.69 3.46 11.41
C PRO A 68 0.78 2.46 10.25
N ILE A 69 1.86 1.66 10.25
CA ILE A 69 1.97 0.48 9.39
C ILE A 69 1.42 -0.71 10.17
N GLU A 70 0.31 -1.25 9.70
CA GLU A 70 -0.30 -2.46 10.26
C GLU A 70 0.53 -3.69 9.88
N THR A 71 0.75 -4.57 10.86
CA THR A 71 1.44 -5.87 10.68
C THR A 71 0.48 -7.02 10.45
N GLU A 72 -0.80 -6.83 10.77
CA GLU A 72 -1.87 -7.79 10.52
C GLU A 72 -2.72 -7.31 9.35
N MET A 73 -3.19 -8.23 8.52
CA MET A 73 -4.02 -7.87 7.36
C MET A 73 -5.33 -7.24 7.87
N PRO A 74 -5.61 -5.97 7.53
CA PRO A 74 -6.81 -5.31 7.99
C PRO A 74 -8.07 -5.99 7.46
N ALA A 75 -9.07 -6.13 8.34
CA ALA A 75 -10.35 -6.70 7.96
C ALA A 75 -11.18 -5.74 7.08
N GLY A 76 -11.99 -6.33 6.19
CA GLY A 76 -12.94 -5.62 5.35
C GLY A 76 -12.49 -5.52 3.88
N HIS A 77 -13.25 -4.75 3.11
CA HIS A 77 -13.06 -4.62 1.67
C HIS A 77 -12.22 -3.39 1.33
N PHE A 78 -11.38 -3.53 0.31
CA PHE A 78 -10.66 -2.43 -0.35
C PHE A 78 -11.11 -2.35 -1.81
N ASP A 79 -11.23 -1.13 -2.34
CA ASP A 79 -11.48 -0.92 -3.76
C ASP A 79 -10.24 -1.26 -4.58
N TRP A 80 -9.06 -0.95 -4.03
CA TRP A 80 -7.77 -1.16 -4.68
C TRP A 80 -6.69 -1.55 -3.67
N ILE A 81 -5.82 -2.45 -4.11
CA ILE A 81 -4.55 -2.76 -3.46
C ILE A 81 -3.42 -2.13 -4.29
N ILE A 82 -2.63 -1.27 -3.66
CA ILE A 82 -1.44 -0.65 -4.26
C ILE A 82 -0.21 -1.36 -3.69
N ALA A 83 0.35 -2.29 -4.46
CA ALA A 83 1.59 -2.99 -4.13
C ALA A 83 2.80 -2.22 -4.66
N LEU A 84 3.69 -1.81 -3.77
CA LEU A 84 4.87 -0.98 -4.04
C LEU A 84 6.15 -1.79 -3.81
N ASP A 85 7.14 -1.60 -4.68
CA ASP A 85 8.42 -2.34 -4.67
C ASP A 85 8.28 -3.88 -4.52
N CYS A 86 7.18 -4.42 -5.07
CA CYS A 86 6.86 -5.84 -4.95
C CYS A 86 6.82 -6.51 -6.32
N GLY A 87 7.98 -6.60 -6.98
CA GLY A 87 8.13 -7.17 -8.32
C GLY A 87 7.85 -8.68 -8.45
N ASP A 88 7.68 -9.39 -7.33
CA ASP A 88 7.22 -10.79 -7.26
C ASP A 88 6.18 -10.87 -6.14
N GLN A 89 4.99 -11.39 -6.44
CA GLN A 89 3.87 -11.49 -5.49
C GLN A 89 4.25 -12.26 -4.22
N ARG A 90 5.17 -13.23 -4.31
CA ARG A 90 5.65 -14.00 -3.14
C ARG A 90 6.43 -13.14 -2.14
N ARG A 91 7.00 -12.02 -2.60
CA ARG A 91 7.70 -11.08 -1.73
C ARG A 91 6.74 -10.26 -0.87
N GLY A 92 5.45 -10.20 -1.18
CA GLY A 92 4.43 -9.48 -0.41
C GLY A 92 3.96 -10.19 0.86
N GLY A 93 4.33 -11.46 1.03
CA GLY A 93 3.78 -12.32 2.07
C GLY A 93 2.46 -12.98 1.65
N ARG A 94 2.12 -14.07 2.33
CA ARG A 94 0.98 -14.93 1.97
C ARG A 94 -0.36 -14.22 2.10
N GLU A 95 -0.48 -13.35 3.09
CA GLU A 95 -1.69 -12.59 3.39
C GLU A 95 -2.00 -11.59 2.28
N LEU A 96 -0.97 -10.87 1.79
CA LEU A 96 -1.15 -9.92 0.69
C LEU A 96 -1.52 -10.63 -0.61
N GLU A 97 -0.86 -11.76 -0.90
CA GLU A 97 -1.20 -12.60 -2.06
C GLU A 97 -2.67 -13.04 -2.03
N GLN A 98 -3.16 -13.50 -0.87
CA GLN A 98 -4.57 -13.87 -0.69
C GLN A 98 -5.52 -12.68 -0.86
N ALA A 99 -5.17 -11.52 -0.30
CA ALA A 99 -5.96 -10.31 -0.46
C ALA A 99 -6.08 -9.89 -1.93
N MET A 100 -4.97 -9.94 -2.68
CA MET A 100 -4.93 -9.66 -4.12
C MET A 100 -5.76 -10.66 -4.94
N ALA A 101 -5.81 -11.93 -4.56
CA ALA A 101 -6.66 -12.92 -5.24
C ALA A 101 -8.16 -12.74 -4.97
N SER A 102 -8.52 -12.11 -3.84
CA SER A 102 -9.91 -11.89 -3.42
C SER A 102 -10.47 -10.51 -3.80
N THR A 103 -9.60 -9.57 -4.18
CA THR A 103 -9.98 -8.24 -4.64
C THR A 103 -10.09 -8.28 -6.16
N PRO A 104 -11.27 -7.97 -6.74
CA PRO A 104 -11.53 -8.11 -8.18
C PRO A 104 -10.67 -7.19 -9.06
#